data_AF-A0A522X8V4-F1
#
_entry.id   AF-A0A522X8V4-F1
#
_cell.length_a   1.000
_cell.length_b   1.000
_cell.length_c   1.000
_cell.angle_alpha   90.00
_cell.angle_beta   90.00
_cell.angle_gamma   90.00
#
_symmetry.space_group_name_H-M   'P 1'
#
loop_
_entity.id
_entity.type
_entity.pdbx_description
1 polymer ?
#
loop_
_entity_poly.entity_id
_entity_poly.type
_entity_poly.pdbx_seq_one_letter_code
_entity_poly.pdbx_strand_id
1 'polypeptide(L)'
;MTTKKTAAATAKTPEKKVPMKKPPAPAKIAAEPPAMQTEKKPKKEHKVKVVRDSFTMPQSEYQKITEIKESCLKAGLQVKKSEVLRAGLKALVELNAAQLKRAFGGLEKIKTGRPQKR
;
A
#
# COMPACT_ATOMS: atom_id res chain seq x y z
N MET A 1 -56.21 -19.25 15.64
CA MET A 1 -55.59 -18.54 16.78
C MET A 1 -54.52 -17.61 16.20
N THR A 2 -54.76 -16.29 16.10
CA THR A 2 -54.52 -15.26 17.15
C THR A 2 -53.04 -15.18 17.55
N THR A 3 -52.32 -14.04 17.50
CA THR A 3 -52.65 -12.66 17.10
C THR A 3 -51.37 -11.80 16.92
N LYS A 4 -51.32 -10.96 15.88
CA LYS A 4 -51.00 -9.50 15.91
C LYS A 4 -49.93 -8.98 16.91
N LYS A 5 -48.83 -8.37 16.40
CA LYS A 5 -48.34 -7.06 16.89
C LYS A 5 -47.53 -6.28 15.85
N THR A 6 -47.53 -4.95 15.98
CA THR A 6 -47.17 -3.92 14.99
C THR A 6 -46.05 -3.00 15.50
N ALA A 7 -45.63 -2.04 14.66
CA ALA A 7 -44.85 -0.80 14.91
C ALA A 7 -43.33 -0.91 14.59
N ALA A 8 -42.81 -0.24 13.55
CA ALA A 8 -42.58 1.21 13.34
C ALA A 8 -41.16 1.61 13.82
N ALA A 9 -40.21 1.88 12.92
CA ALA A 9 -40.03 3.09 12.12
C ALA A 9 -39.56 4.32 12.94
N THR A 10 -38.36 4.84 12.61
CA THR A 10 -38.08 6.28 12.48
C THR A 10 -36.69 6.54 11.89
N ALA A 11 -36.65 7.04 10.66
CA ALA A 11 -35.51 7.82 10.17
C ALA A 11 -35.50 9.20 10.86
N LYS A 12 -34.33 9.81 11.06
CA LYS A 12 -34.22 11.16 11.63
C LYS A 12 -33.43 12.11 10.73
N THR A 13 -34.16 13.02 10.08
CA THR A 13 -33.73 14.32 9.54
C THR A 13 -34.97 15.24 9.58
N PRO A 14 -34.94 16.41 10.26
CA PRO A 14 -34.85 17.74 9.60
C PRO A 14 -34.03 18.76 10.46
N GLU A 15 -33.95 20.08 10.27
CA GLU A 15 -34.38 21.06 9.22
C GLU A 15 -33.13 21.61 8.47
N LYS A 16 -33.13 22.47 7.45
CA LYS A 16 -34.01 23.51 6.85
C LYS A 16 -34.06 24.91 7.52
N LYS A 17 -33.11 25.78 7.15
CA LYS A 17 -33.37 27.21 6.95
C LYS A 17 -32.39 27.83 5.95
N VAL A 18 -32.93 28.57 4.99
CA VAL A 18 -32.27 29.39 3.97
C VAL A 18 -33.00 30.75 3.92
N PRO A 19 -32.52 31.80 3.24
CA PRO A 19 -31.14 32.20 2.93
C PRO A 19 -30.83 33.65 3.40
N MET A 20 -29.59 33.99 3.73
CA MET A 20 -29.19 35.41 3.96
C MET A 20 -28.29 35.98 2.86
N LYS A 21 -28.84 37.00 2.22
CA LYS A 21 -28.40 37.88 1.13
C LYS A 21 -26.89 38.22 1.07
N LYS A 22 -26.28 38.09 -0.12
CA LYS A 22 -25.31 39.05 -0.69
C LYS A 22 -26.08 40.33 -1.10
N PRO A 23 -25.50 41.56 -1.14
CA PRO A 23 -24.29 41.91 -1.92
C PRO A 23 -23.40 42.99 -1.22
N PRO A 24 -22.57 43.79 -1.92
CA PRO A 24 -21.34 43.43 -2.64
C PRO A 24 -20.07 44.07 -2.00
N ALA A 25 -18.91 43.87 -2.62
CA ALA A 25 -17.60 44.31 -2.13
C ALA A 25 -17.34 45.82 -2.27
N PRO A 26 -16.36 46.36 -1.52
CA PRO A 26 -15.47 47.43 -1.98
C PRO A 26 -14.11 46.86 -2.40
N ALA A 27 -13.73 47.08 -3.65
CA ALA A 27 -12.37 46.80 -4.11
C ALA A 27 -11.38 47.88 -3.63
N LYS A 28 -10.28 47.46 -3.01
CA LYS A 28 -9.01 48.23 -2.93
C LYS A 28 -7.90 47.22 -3.23
N ILE A 29 -7.42 47.22 -4.47
CA ILE A 29 -6.26 47.99 -4.97
C ILE A 29 -4.95 47.34 -4.51
N ALA A 30 -4.09 47.06 -5.49
CA ALA A 30 -2.88 46.28 -5.35
C ALA A 30 -1.79 46.97 -4.51
N ALA A 31 -1.03 46.17 -3.77
CA ALA A 31 0.28 46.50 -3.22
C ALA A 31 1.10 45.20 -3.00
N GLU A 32 1.92 44.83 -3.97
CA GLU A 32 3.28 44.33 -3.66
C GLU A 32 4.13 45.52 -3.15
N PRO A 33 5.28 45.36 -2.48
CA PRO A 33 6.13 44.16 -2.28
C PRO A 33 6.42 43.94 -0.75
N PRO A 34 7.50 43.25 -0.28
CA PRO A 34 8.53 42.47 -0.96
C PRO A 34 8.73 41.03 -0.44
N ALA A 35 9.61 40.30 -1.14
CA ALA A 35 10.02 38.96 -0.78
C ALA A 35 10.75 38.90 0.57
N MET A 36 10.09 38.35 1.60
CA MET A 36 10.78 37.84 2.78
C MET A 36 11.07 36.35 2.61
N GLN A 37 12.37 36.03 2.59
CA GLN A 37 12.89 34.67 2.64
C GLN A 37 12.49 34.02 3.97
N THR A 38 11.39 33.26 3.97
CA THR A 38 11.04 32.40 5.10
C THR A 38 11.61 31.02 4.87
N GLU A 39 12.82 30.86 5.39
CA GLU A 39 13.32 29.70 6.12
C GLU A 39 13.03 28.32 5.54
N LYS A 40 14.13 27.58 5.29
CA LYS A 40 14.14 26.16 4.93
C LYS A 40 13.27 25.33 5.90
N LYS A 41 11.99 25.14 5.57
CA LYS A 41 11.19 24.07 6.17
C LYS A 41 11.97 22.77 6.00
N PRO A 42 12.21 22.01 7.08
CA PRO A 42 12.91 20.74 6.95
C PRO A 42 12.14 19.90 5.95
N LYS A 43 12.84 19.50 4.88
CA LYS A 43 12.28 18.75 3.75
C LYS A 43 11.79 17.43 4.31
N LYS A 44 10.48 17.37 4.65
CA LYS A 44 9.84 16.18 5.24
C LYS A 44 10.27 14.99 4.41
N GLU A 45 11.08 14.12 5.02
CA GLU A 45 11.63 12.96 4.33
C GLU A 45 10.46 12.19 3.73
N HIS A 46 10.47 12.04 2.40
CA HIS A 46 9.36 11.43 1.70
C HIS A 46 9.24 9.99 2.19
N LYS A 47 8.23 9.73 3.02
CA LYS A 47 7.90 8.39 3.52
C LYS A 47 7.89 7.43 2.32
N VAL A 48 8.80 6.46 2.34
CA VAL A 48 8.98 5.51 1.24
C VAL A 48 7.66 4.82 0.98
N LYS A 49 7.16 4.89 -0.27
CA LYS A 49 5.90 4.26 -0.65
C LYS A 49 6.04 2.74 -0.51
N VAL A 50 5.30 2.15 0.42
CA VAL A 50 5.28 0.70 0.62
C VAL A 50 4.29 0.08 -0.36
N VAL A 51 4.78 -0.72 -1.30
CA VAL A 51 3.97 -1.55 -2.19
C VAL A 51 3.87 -2.96 -1.59
N ARG A 52 2.66 -3.50 -1.48
CA ARG A 52 2.42 -4.88 -1.06
C ARG A 52 2.00 -5.70 -2.28
N ASP A 53 2.90 -6.55 -2.75
CA ASP A 53 2.61 -7.56 -3.77
C ASP A 53 2.29 -8.93 -3.13
N SER A 54 1.59 -9.80 -3.84
CA SER A 54 1.16 -11.13 -3.37
C SER A 54 1.32 -12.16 -4.49
N PHE A 55 2.44 -12.90 -4.44
CA PHE A 55 2.83 -13.86 -5.45
C PHE A 55 2.17 -15.24 -5.28
N THR A 56 1.78 -15.84 -6.41
CA THR A 56 1.52 -17.29 -6.55
C THR A 56 2.83 -18.00 -6.89
N MET A 57 3.14 -19.09 -6.20
CA MET A 57 4.38 -19.88 -6.36
C MET A 57 4.09 -21.37 -6.07
N PRO A 58 4.88 -22.32 -6.59
CA PRO A 58 4.72 -23.73 -6.29
C PRO A 58 4.99 -24.02 -4.81
N GLN A 59 4.39 -25.09 -4.27
CA GLN A 59 4.57 -25.44 -2.86
C GLN A 59 6.03 -25.75 -2.50
N SER A 60 6.76 -26.39 -3.42
CA SER A 60 8.20 -26.69 -3.28
C SER A 60 9.07 -25.43 -3.17
N GLU A 61 8.80 -24.38 -3.94
CA GLU A 61 9.50 -23.11 -3.81
C GLU A 61 9.09 -22.35 -2.55
N TYR A 62 7.83 -22.48 -2.13
CA TYR A 62 7.38 -21.87 -0.88
C TYR A 62 8.05 -22.51 0.35
N GLN A 63 8.35 -23.82 0.31
CA GLN A 63 9.12 -24.52 1.34
C GLN A 63 10.58 -24.06 1.43
N LYS A 64 11.23 -23.74 0.30
CA LYS A 64 12.58 -23.13 0.30
C LYS A 64 12.61 -21.82 1.08
N ILE A 65 11.52 -21.03 1.07
CA ILE A 65 11.43 -19.80 1.88
C ILE A 65 11.38 -20.14 3.38
N THR A 66 10.72 -21.23 3.80
CA THR A 66 10.74 -21.66 5.21
C THR A 66 12.10 -22.21 5.63
N GLU A 67 12.76 -23.01 4.78
CA GLU A 67 14.13 -23.52 5.02
C GLU A 67 15.14 -22.38 5.20
N ILE A 68 15.07 -21.33 4.36
CA ILE A 68 15.92 -20.14 4.49
C ILE A 68 15.64 -19.42 5.81
N LYS A 69 14.36 -19.25 6.20
CA LYS A 69 14.01 -18.66 7.49
C LYS A 69 14.58 -19.47 8.67
N GLU A 70 14.50 -20.79 8.63
CA GLU A 70 15.04 -21.68 9.66
C GLU A 70 16.58 -21.62 9.72
N SER A 71 17.23 -21.54 8.57
CA SER A 71 18.68 -21.38 8.46
C SER A 71 19.15 -20.05 9.07
N CYS A 72 18.43 -18.96 8.79
CA CYS A 72 18.65 -17.67 9.44
C CYS A 72 18.37 -17.71 10.95
N LEU A 73 17.30 -18.38 11.39
CA LEU A 73 16.99 -18.53 12.81
C LEU A 73 18.08 -19.31 13.57
N LYS A 74 18.65 -20.36 12.96
CA LYS A 74 19.83 -21.08 13.50
C LYS A 74 21.07 -20.19 13.62
N ALA A 75 21.20 -19.18 12.74
CA ALA A 75 22.21 -18.13 12.82
C ALA A 75 21.82 -16.94 13.73
N GLY A 76 20.74 -17.04 14.52
CA GLY A 76 20.27 -15.98 15.42
C GLY A 76 19.48 -14.85 14.75
N LEU A 77 19.18 -14.95 13.45
CA LEU A 77 18.51 -13.90 12.67
C LEU A 77 17.02 -14.20 12.45
N GLN A 78 16.15 -13.47 13.15
CA GLN A 78 14.69 -13.63 13.03
C GLN A 78 14.14 -12.88 11.80
N VAL A 79 14.14 -13.56 10.65
CA VAL A 79 13.75 -12.99 9.34
C VAL A 79 12.29 -13.23 8.95
N LYS A 80 11.65 -12.22 8.33
CA LYS A 80 10.29 -12.29 7.78
C LYS A 80 10.28 -12.74 6.31
N LYS A 81 9.16 -13.31 5.82
CA LYS A 81 9.01 -13.68 4.39
C LYS A 81 9.36 -12.53 3.44
N SER A 82 8.92 -11.31 3.75
CA SER A 82 9.20 -10.13 2.92
C SER A 82 10.67 -9.69 2.95
N GLU A 83 11.46 -10.09 3.96
CA GLU A 83 12.89 -9.82 4.05
C GLU A 83 13.68 -10.84 3.23
N VAL A 84 13.33 -12.12 3.30
CA VAL A 84 13.90 -13.18 2.44
C VAL A 84 13.73 -12.82 0.95
N LEU A 85 12.53 -12.40 0.53
CA LEU A 85 12.30 -11.97 -0.85
C LEU A 85 13.12 -10.73 -1.24
N ARG A 86 13.25 -9.73 -0.36
CA ARG A 86 14.06 -8.54 -0.61
C ARG A 86 15.56 -8.84 -0.64
N ALA A 87 16.04 -9.77 0.17
CA ALA A 87 17.43 -10.24 0.16
C ALA A 87 17.74 -11.03 -1.12
N GLY A 88 16.83 -11.94 -1.53
CA GLY A 88 16.95 -12.66 -2.81
C GLY A 88 17.01 -11.72 -4.01
N LEU A 89 16.19 -10.66 -4.06
CA LEU A 89 16.26 -9.65 -5.12
C LEU A 89 17.61 -8.92 -5.15
N LYS A 90 18.20 -8.57 -3.99
CA LYS A 90 19.54 -7.97 -3.95
C LYS A 90 20.61 -8.92 -4.49
N ALA A 91 20.62 -10.17 -4.00
CA ALA A 91 21.56 -11.18 -4.47
C ALA A 91 21.44 -11.46 -5.98
N LEU A 92 20.22 -11.44 -6.53
CA LEU A 92 20.01 -11.57 -7.99
C LEU A 92 20.58 -10.40 -8.79
N VAL A 93 20.57 -9.16 -8.27
CA VAL A 93 21.16 -7.99 -8.96
C VAL A 93 22.69 -8.07 -9.04
N GLU A 94 23.33 -8.79 -8.11
CA GLU A 94 24.78 -9.00 -8.08
C GLU A 94 25.26 -10.09 -9.06
N LEU A 95 24.35 -10.88 -9.64
CA LEU A 95 24.69 -11.95 -10.59
C LEU A 95 24.97 -11.44 -12.01
N ASN A 96 25.90 -12.11 -12.70
CA ASN A 96 26.19 -11.81 -14.10
C ASN A 96 25.12 -12.38 -15.05
N ALA A 97 25.11 -11.90 -16.30
CA ALA A 97 24.10 -12.26 -17.31
C ALA A 97 24.03 -13.78 -17.61
N ALA A 98 25.13 -14.53 -17.48
CA ALA A 98 25.14 -15.98 -17.70
C ALA A 98 24.55 -16.74 -16.50
N GLN A 99 24.87 -16.30 -15.27
CA GLN A 99 24.26 -16.81 -14.04
C GLN A 99 22.75 -16.54 -14.00
N LEU A 100 22.32 -15.34 -14.38
CA LEU A 100 20.90 -14.99 -14.49
C LEU A 100 20.17 -15.87 -15.50
N LYS A 101 20.71 -16.07 -16.71
CA LYS A 101 20.12 -16.99 -17.71
C LYS A 101 19.95 -18.41 -17.16
N ARG A 102 20.91 -18.94 -16.40
CA ARG A 102 20.80 -20.25 -15.75
C ARG A 102 19.75 -20.26 -14.64
N ALA A 103 19.72 -19.23 -13.79
CA ALA A 103 18.76 -19.12 -12.69
C ALA A 103 17.31 -19.05 -13.18
N PHE A 104 17.02 -18.24 -14.21
CA PHE A 104 15.68 -18.14 -14.81
C PHE A 104 15.32 -19.32 -15.71
N GLY A 105 16.31 -19.98 -16.35
CA GLY A 105 16.07 -21.12 -17.23
C GLY A 105 15.53 -22.37 -16.53
N GLY A 106 15.77 -22.51 -15.22
CA GLY A 106 15.27 -23.61 -14.40
C GLY A 106 13.91 -23.37 -13.72
N LEU A 107 13.25 -22.22 -13.95
CA LEU A 107 11.97 -21.91 -13.33
C LEU A 107 10.79 -22.50 -14.13
N GLU A 108 9.90 -23.22 -13.44
CA GLU A 108 8.65 -23.66 -14.04
C GLU A 108 7.71 -22.48 -14.30
N LYS A 109 7.21 -22.38 -15.54
CA LYS A 109 6.27 -21.32 -15.93
C LYS A 109 4.88 -21.62 -15.35
N ILE A 110 4.59 -21.06 -14.19
CA ILE A 110 3.25 -21.06 -13.60
C ILE A 110 2.29 -20.35 -14.55
N LYS A 111 1.18 -20.99 -14.92
CA LYS A 111 0.05 -20.36 -15.62
C LYS A 111 -0.72 -19.45 -14.66
N THR A 112 -0.17 -18.27 -14.35
CA THR A 112 -0.79 -17.29 -13.45
C THR A 112 -2.00 -16.62 -14.11
N GLY A 113 -3.19 -17.13 -13.82
CA GLY A 113 -4.43 -16.36 -13.95
C GLY A 113 -4.73 -15.59 -12.67
N ARG A 114 -5.59 -14.56 -12.74
CA ARG A 114 -6.20 -13.97 -11.53
C ARG A 114 -6.98 -15.09 -10.82
N PRO A 115 -6.78 -15.33 -9.51
CA PRO A 115 -7.58 -16.33 -8.79
C PRO A 115 -9.07 -16.01 -8.95
N GLN A 116 -9.84 -17.02 -9.36
CA GLN A 116 -11.30 -16.95 -9.38
C GLN A 116 -11.79 -16.53 -8.00
N LYS A 117 -12.69 -15.55 -7.98
CA LYS A 117 -13.12 -14.79 -6.80
C LYS A 117 -13.42 -15.70 -5.60
N ARG A 118 -12.79 -15.43 -4.47
CA ARG A 118 -13.18 -15.87 -3.12
C ARG A 118 -13.74 -14.65 -2.38
#